data_AF-A0AAV2JGD4-F1
#
_entry.id   AF-A0AAV2JGD4-F1
#
_cell.length_a   1.000
_cell.length_b   1.000
_cell.length_c   1.000
_cell.angle_alpha   90.00
_cell.angle_beta   90.00
_cell.angle_gamma   90.00
#
_symmetry.space_group_name_H-M   'P 1'
#
loop_
_entity.id
_entity.type
_entity.pdbx_description
1 polymer ?
#
loop_
_entity_poly.entity_id
_entity_poly.type
_entity_poly.pdbx_seq_one_letter_code
_entity_poly.pdbx_strand_id
1 'polypeptide(L)'
;MAELTGSTAAKQRQEVWRGKRVFFLTPQVMVNDLSRDTCPAQQVKCVVIDEAHKALGNHAYCQVIRQLWSQTKQFRILALSATPGGDTKSVQCVISNLLISHIELRSEESPDIQAHSHQRSVDKIVVPLGEALSAYQTRYIQVCFIA
;
A
#
# COMPACT_ATOMS: atom_id res chain seq x y z
N MET A 1 -17.86 -1.41 13.67
CA MET A 1 -16.51 -1.73 13.15
C MET A 1 -15.89 -2.83 13.98
N ALA A 2 -14.93 -3.57 13.43
CA ALA A 2 -14.12 -4.54 14.16
C ALA A 2 -12.70 -4.58 13.59
N GLU A 3 -11.73 -4.91 14.44
CA GLU A 3 -10.36 -5.19 14.05
C GLU A 3 -10.15 -6.71 14.07
N LEU A 4 -9.61 -7.26 12.99
CA LEU A 4 -9.28 -8.67 12.89
C LEU A 4 -7.77 -8.82 12.75
N THR A 5 -7.15 -9.34 13.81
CA THR A 5 -5.73 -9.67 13.85
C THR A 5 -5.53 -11.17 13.77
N GLY A 6 -4.29 -11.59 13.51
CA GLY A 6 -3.94 -13.02 13.46
C GLY A 6 -4.07 -13.77 14.78
N SER A 7 -4.20 -13.07 15.92
CA SER A 7 -4.35 -13.67 17.25
C SER A 7 -5.80 -14.04 17.58
N THR A 8 -6.79 -13.44 16.91
CA THR A 8 -8.21 -13.78 17.10
C THR A 8 -8.50 -15.18 16.58
N ALA A 9 -9.11 -16.05 17.38
CA ALA A 9 -9.40 -17.43 16.97
C ALA A 9 -10.34 -17.48 15.74
N ALA A 10 -10.15 -18.44 14.83
CA ALA A 10 -10.91 -18.52 13.59
C ALA A 10 -12.44 -18.56 13.80
N LYS A 11 -12.92 -19.28 14.83
CA LYS A 11 -14.35 -19.31 15.19
C LYS A 11 -14.90 -17.93 15.57
N GLN A 12 -14.16 -17.18 16.39
CA GLN A 12 -14.53 -15.81 16.76
C GLN A 12 -14.52 -14.89 15.53
N ARG A 13 -13.57 -15.05 14.62
CA ARG A 13 -13.56 -14.27 13.36
C ARG A 13 -14.82 -14.51 12.53
N GLN A 14 -15.32 -15.74 12.47
CA GLN A 14 -16.56 -16.07 11.76
C GLN A 14 -17.78 -15.33 12.34
N GLU A 15 -17.89 -15.26 13.66
CA GLU A 15 -18.95 -14.51 14.34
C GLU A 15 -18.84 -13.01 14.06
N VAL A 16 -17.61 -12.48 14.10
CA VAL A 16 -17.32 -11.07 13.81
C VAL A 16 -17.67 -10.72 12.36
N TRP A 17 -17.32 -11.57 11.39
CA TRP A 17 -17.68 -11.43 9.98
C TRP A 17 -19.21 -11.33 9.77
N ARG A 18 -20.00 -12.08 10.55
CA ARG A 18 -21.47 -12.05 10.48
C ARG A 18 -22.08 -10.85 11.21
N GLY A 19 -21.50 -10.45 12.33
CA GLY A 19 -22.08 -9.44 13.22
C GLY A 19 -21.68 -8.00 12.92
N LYS A 20 -20.68 -7.76 12.04
CA LYS A 20 -20.12 -6.44 11.77
C LYS A 20 -20.11 -6.14 10.26
N ARG A 21 -19.94 -4.86 9.93
CA ARG A 21 -20.02 -4.36 8.53
C ARG A 21 -18.73 -3.72 8.02
N VAL A 22 -17.84 -3.32 8.92
CA VAL A 22 -16.59 -2.61 8.60
C VAL A 22 -15.48 -3.29 9.39
N PHE A 23 -14.41 -3.66 8.69
CA PHE A 23 -13.33 -4.48 9.21
C PHE A 23 -11.99 -3.83 8.89
N PHE A 24 -11.12 -3.74 9.89
CA PHE A 24 -9.72 -3.40 9.74
C PHE A 24 -8.90 -4.67 9.98
N LEU A 25 -8.07 -5.05 9.01
CA LEU A 25 -7.35 -6.32 9.07
C LEU A 25 -6.10 -6.28 8.21
N THR A 26 -5.16 -7.17 8.51
CA THR A 26 -3.98 -7.38 7.67
C THR A 26 -4.36 -8.27 6.48
N PRO A 27 -3.74 -8.08 5.30
CA PRO A 27 -4.12 -8.83 4.10
C PRO A 27 -3.93 -10.35 4.28
N GLN A 28 -2.98 -10.79 5.11
CA GLN A 28 -2.76 -12.19 5.43
C GLN A 28 -3.97 -12.83 6.13
N VAL A 29 -4.66 -12.08 7.02
CA VAL A 29 -5.88 -12.57 7.68
C VAL A 29 -6.99 -12.76 6.64
N MET A 30 -7.17 -11.82 5.72
CA MET A 30 -8.19 -11.95 4.67
C MET A 30 -7.91 -13.08 3.69
N VAL A 31 -6.65 -13.28 3.26
CA VAL A 31 -6.28 -14.45 2.43
C VAL A 31 -6.65 -15.75 3.14
N ASN A 32 -6.29 -15.88 4.41
CA ASN A 32 -6.57 -17.09 5.18
C ASN A 32 -8.07 -17.31 5.37
N ASP A 33 -8.83 -16.25 5.65
CA ASP A 33 -10.27 -16.35 5.91
C ASP A 33 -11.08 -16.58 4.62
N LEU A 34 -10.64 -16.02 3.48
CA LEU A 34 -11.20 -16.33 2.15
C LEU A 34 -10.89 -17.78 1.75
N SER A 35 -9.66 -18.25 1.99
CA SER A 35 -9.25 -19.63 1.66
C SER A 35 -9.97 -20.70 2.50
N ARG A 36 -10.48 -20.33 3.68
CA ARG A 36 -11.21 -21.21 4.60
C ARG A 36 -12.73 -20.99 4.58
N ASP A 37 -13.25 -20.20 3.63
CA ASP A 37 -14.66 -19.79 3.53
C ASP A 37 -15.24 -19.23 4.84
N THR A 38 -14.39 -18.61 5.67
CA THR A 38 -14.80 -17.93 6.91
C THR A 38 -15.30 -16.52 6.59
N CYS A 39 -14.66 -15.86 5.62
CA CYS A 39 -15.06 -14.56 5.11
C CYS A 39 -16.15 -14.73 4.04
N PRO A 40 -17.32 -14.09 4.19
CA PRO A 40 -18.40 -14.15 3.20
C PRO A 40 -18.07 -13.26 1.99
N ALA A 41 -17.23 -13.75 1.07
CA ALA A 41 -16.75 -12.99 -0.09
C ALA A 41 -17.87 -12.29 -0.89
N GLN A 42 -18.98 -12.98 -1.13
CA GLN A 42 -20.14 -12.46 -1.89
C GLN A 42 -20.77 -11.20 -1.25
N GLN A 43 -20.60 -11.04 0.06
CA GLN A 43 -21.11 -9.90 0.82
C GLN A 43 -20.12 -8.73 0.87
N VAL A 44 -18.85 -8.93 0.48
CA VAL A 44 -17.86 -7.86 0.42
C VAL A 44 -18.21 -6.91 -0.72
N LYS A 45 -18.47 -5.65 -0.39
CA LYS A 45 -18.84 -4.60 -1.37
C LYS A 45 -17.73 -3.62 -1.68
N CYS A 46 -16.81 -3.41 -0.74
CA CYS A 46 -15.70 -2.48 -0.91
C CYS A 46 -14.46 -3.05 -0.23
N VAL A 47 -13.31 -2.96 -0.91
CA VAL A 47 -11.99 -3.27 -0.36
C VAL A 47 -11.16 -2.00 -0.46
N VAL A 48 -10.70 -1.50 0.69
CA VAL A 48 -9.78 -0.37 0.77
C VAL A 48 -8.39 -0.92 1.03
N ILE A 49 -7.45 -0.58 0.16
CA ILE A 49 -6.05 -1.00 0.26
C ILE A 49 -5.23 0.24 0.57
N ASP A 50 -4.62 0.25 1.74
CA ASP A 50 -3.62 1.23 2.11
C ASP A 50 -2.23 0.77 1.67
N GLU A 51 -1.37 1.73 1.32
CA GLU A 51 -0.06 1.50 0.72
C GLU A 51 -0.11 0.60 -0.52
N ALA A 52 -1.00 0.94 -1.45
CA ALA A 52 -1.30 0.13 -2.63
C ALA A 52 -0.08 -0.15 -3.53
N HIS A 53 0.99 0.64 -3.42
CA HIS A 53 2.27 0.39 -4.09
C HIS A 53 2.91 -0.96 -3.71
N LYS A 54 2.51 -1.57 -2.60
CA LYS A 54 2.93 -2.92 -2.18
C LYS A 54 2.26 -4.04 -2.98
N ALA A 55 1.26 -3.75 -3.80
CA ALA A 55 0.53 -4.74 -4.60
C ALA A 55 1.30 -5.20 -5.85
N LEU A 56 2.51 -5.69 -5.63
CA LEU A 56 3.42 -6.21 -6.65
C LEU A 56 3.72 -7.69 -6.41
N GLY A 57 4.06 -8.41 -7.49
CA GLY A 57 4.44 -9.81 -7.43
C GLY A 57 3.38 -10.71 -6.75
N ASN A 58 3.82 -11.44 -5.72
CA ASN A 58 2.99 -12.37 -4.96
C ASN A 58 2.55 -11.81 -3.58
N HIS A 59 2.47 -10.49 -3.44
CA HIS A 59 2.02 -9.87 -2.19
C HIS A 59 0.59 -10.32 -1.82
N ALA A 60 0.30 -10.33 -0.52
CA ALA A 60 -1.00 -10.77 0.00
C ALA A 60 -2.18 -9.96 -0.55
N TYR A 61 -1.98 -8.66 -0.86
CA TYR A 61 -3.00 -7.84 -1.54
C TYR A 61 -3.44 -8.44 -2.88
N CYS A 62 -2.49 -8.87 -3.71
CA CYS A 62 -2.78 -9.49 -5.00
C CYS A 62 -3.56 -10.80 -4.82
N GLN A 63 -3.22 -11.58 -3.79
CA GLN A 63 -3.90 -12.83 -3.47
C GLN A 63 -5.34 -12.59 -3.01
N VAL A 64 -5.57 -11.60 -2.14
CA VAL A 64 -6.93 -11.20 -1.71
C VAL A 64 -7.79 -10.83 -2.91
N ILE A 65 -7.30 -9.97 -3.81
CA ILE A 65 -8.09 -9.53 -4.96
C ILE A 65 -8.39 -10.69 -5.90
N ARG A 66 -7.41 -11.56 -6.19
CA ARG A 66 -7.63 -12.74 -7.04
C ARG A 66 -8.65 -13.71 -6.45
N GLN A 67 -8.56 -13.99 -5.15
CA GLN A 67 -9.50 -14.88 -4.46
C GLN A 67 -10.90 -14.26 -4.35
N LEU A 68 -10.99 -12.96 -4.09
CA LEU A 68 -12.28 -12.28 -4.04
C LEU A 68 -12.94 -12.25 -5.42
N TRP A 69 -12.17 -11.95 -6.47
CA TRP A 69 -12.64 -11.92 -7.85
C TRP A 69 -13.14 -13.27 -8.37
N SER A 70 -12.53 -14.38 -7.92
CA SER A 70 -12.98 -15.72 -8.31
C SER A 70 -14.33 -16.08 -7.67
N GLN A 71 -14.67 -15.50 -6.51
CA GLN A 71 -15.93 -15.76 -5.81
C GLN A 71 -17.03 -14.73 -6.12
N THR A 72 -16.67 -13.47 -6.38
CA THR A 72 -17.61 -12.40 -6.72
C THR A 72 -16.97 -11.33 -7.58
N LYS A 73 -17.71 -10.81 -8.56
CA LYS A 73 -17.29 -9.64 -9.38
C LYS A 73 -17.96 -8.34 -8.93
N GLN A 74 -18.79 -8.39 -7.90
CA GLN A 74 -19.62 -7.27 -7.45
C GLN A 74 -19.03 -6.58 -6.22
N PHE A 75 -17.85 -5.98 -6.39
CA PHE A 75 -17.18 -5.20 -5.37
C PHE A 75 -16.40 -4.02 -5.98
N ARG A 76 -16.15 -3.00 -5.16
CA ARG A 76 -15.31 -1.85 -5.51
C ARG A 76 -13.96 -1.94 -4.80
N ILE A 77 -12.91 -1.51 -5.49
CA ILE A 77 -11.57 -1.37 -4.91
C ILE A 77 -11.25 0.11 -4.80
N LEU A 78 -10.76 0.52 -3.64
CA LEU A 78 -10.18 1.84 -3.41
C LEU A 78 -8.72 1.64 -2.97
N ALA A 79 -7.79 2.06 -3.81
CA ALA A 79 -6.36 1.94 -3.55
C ALA A 79 -5.80 3.31 -3.15
N LEU A 80 -5.20 3.38 -1.97
CA LEU A 80 -4.55 4.58 -1.44
C LEU A 80 -3.04 4.39 -1.52
N SER A 81 -2.33 5.37 -2.10
CA SER A 81 -0.88 5.38 -2.12
C SER A 81 -0.37 6.79 -2.37
N ALA A 82 0.68 7.19 -1.65
CA ALA A 82 1.41 8.44 -1.94
C ALA A 82 2.22 8.32 -3.25
N THR A 83 2.78 7.14 -3.51
CA THR A 83 3.58 6.86 -4.71
C THR A 83 3.24 5.46 -5.22
N PRO A 84 2.53 5.30 -6.35
CA PRO A 84 2.08 3.98 -6.81
C PRO A 84 3.20 3.07 -7.35
N GLY A 85 4.40 3.60 -7.59
CA GLY A 85 5.57 2.85 -8.05
C GLY A 85 6.73 3.78 -8.42
N GLY A 86 7.95 3.24 -8.49
CA GLY A 86 9.14 4.00 -8.89
C GLY A 86 9.33 4.12 -10.41
N ASP A 87 8.71 3.24 -11.19
CA ASP A 87 8.74 3.24 -12.65
C ASP A 87 7.35 2.94 -13.24
N THR A 88 7.17 3.22 -14.54
CA THR A 88 5.90 3.02 -15.24
C THR A 88 5.45 1.56 -15.24
N LYS A 89 6.40 0.62 -15.27
CA LYS A 89 6.12 -0.82 -15.21
C LYS A 89 5.53 -1.23 -13.87
N SER A 90 6.12 -0.79 -12.75
CA SER A 90 5.59 -1.09 -11.41
C SER A 90 4.20 -0.50 -11.23
N VAL A 91 3.98 0.74 -11.68
CA VAL A 91 2.65 1.37 -11.62
C VAL A 91 1.63 0.55 -12.41
N GLN A 92 1.98 0.13 -13.63
CA GLN A 92 1.11 -0.72 -14.46
C GLN A 92 0.80 -2.07 -13.77
N CYS A 93 1.79 -2.68 -13.12
CA CYS A 93 1.58 -3.91 -12.36
C CYS A 93 0.58 -3.70 -11.20
N VAL A 94 0.69 -2.61 -10.45
CA VAL A 94 -0.26 -2.29 -9.37
C VAL A 94 -1.67 -2.11 -9.92
N ILE A 95 -1.83 -1.35 -11.00
CA ILE A 95 -3.12 -1.11 -11.67
C ILE A 95 -3.77 -2.44 -12.07
N SER A 96 -3.02 -3.30 -12.76
CA SER A 96 -3.52 -4.60 -13.23
C SER A 96 -3.81 -5.56 -12.09
N ASN A 97 -2.97 -5.62 -11.05
CA ASN A 97 -3.15 -6.51 -9.90
C ASN A 97 -4.36 -6.13 -9.04
N LEU A 98 -4.63 -4.84 -8.91
CA LEU A 98 -5.73 -4.30 -8.10
C LEU A 98 -6.98 -3.97 -8.94
N LEU A 99 -7.01 -4.36 -10.23
CA LEU A 99 -8.15 -4.13 -11.13
C LEU A 99 -8.62 -2.68 -11.16
N ILE A 100 -7.66 -1.73 -11.15
CA ILE A 100 -7.95 -0.31 -11.11
C ILE A 100 -8.34 0.18 -12.50
N SER A 101 -9.50 0.82 -12.60
CA SER A 101 -10.01 1.40 -13.84
C SER A 101 -9.79 2.90 -13.95
N HIS A 102 -9.54 3.58 -12.83
CA HIS A 102 -9.45 5.03 -12.74
C HIS A 102 -8.42 5.43 -11.69
N ILE A 103 -7.59 6.43 -12.01
CA ILE A 103 -6.55 6.94 -11.12
C ILE A 103 -6.81 8.42 -10.92
N GLU A 104 -6.93 8.81 -9.65
CA GLU A 104 -6.97 10.22 -9.27
C GLU A 104 -5.59 10.61 -8.75
N LEU A 105 -4.93 11.55 -9.41
CA LEU A 105 -3.66 12.11 -8.95
C LEU A 105 -3.89 13.51 -8.39
N ARG A 106 -3.30 13.76 -7.23
CA ARG A 106 -3.32 15.05 -6.55
C ARG A 106 -1.92 15.39 -6.07
N SER A 107 -1.52 16.63 -6.33
CA SER A 107 -0.26 17.22 -5.89
C SER A 107 -0.52 18.41 -4.98
N GLU A 108 0.49 18.86 -4.25
CA GLU A 108 0.40 20.09 -3.43
C GLU A 108 0.07 21.34 -4.27
N GLU A 109 0.35 21.29 -5.58
CA GLU A 109 0.05 22.36 -6.54
C GLU A 109 -1.37 22.28 -7.12
N SER A 110 -2.14 21.24 -6.79
CA SER A 110 -3.50 21.07 -7.31
C SER A 110 -4.42 22.18 -6.76
N PRO A 111 -5.29 22.80 -7.58
CA PRO A 111 -6.10 23.94 -7.17
C PRO A 111 -6.98 23.69 -5.94
N ASP A 112 -7.44 22.46 -5.76
CA ASP A 112 -8.24 21.99 -4.63
C ASP A 112 -7.44 21.77 -3.35
N ILE A 113 -6.11 21.65 -3.44
CA ILE A 113 -5.20 21.42 -2.31
C ILE A 113 -4.46 22.70 -1.92
N GLN A 114 -4.13 23.57 -2.87
CA GLN A 114 -3.39 24.81 -2.60
C GLN A 114 -4.05 25.68 -1.52
N ALA A 115 -5.38 25.74 -1.48
CA ALA A 115 -6.13 26.48 -0.47
C ALA A 115 -5.94 25.95 0.96
N HIS A 116 -5.50 24.70 1.10
CA HIS A 116 -5.28 24.01 2.37
C HIS A 116 -3.79 23.72 2.64
N SER A 117 -2.89 24.06 1.72
CA SER A 117 -1.46 23.83 1.86
C SER A 117 -0.80 24.97 2.64
N HIS A 118 -0.11 24.63 3.72
CA HIS A 118 0.66 25.60 4.50
C HIS A 118 2.00 25.87 3.82
N GLN A 119 2.34 27.15 3.63
CA GLN A 119 3.65 27.53 3.11
C GLN A 119 4.76 27.10 4.08
N ARG A 120 5.75 26.36 3.57
CA ARG A 120 6.94 25.97 4.30
C ARG A 120 8.15 26.73 3.74
N SER A 121 8.82 27.54 4.56
CA SER A 121 10.14 28.07 4.23
C SER A 121 11.20 27.02 4.58
N VAL A 122 12.06 26.68 3.62
CA VAL A 122 13.15 25.71 3.82
C VAL A 122 14.48 26.44 3.71
N ASP A 123 15.13 26.70 4.85
CA ASP A 123 16.47 27.27 4.90
C ASP A 123 17.52 26.15 4.83
N LYS A 124 18.05 25.91 3.64
CA LYS A 124 19.07 24.87 3.41
C LYS A 124 20.45 25.41 3.76
N ILE A 125 20.98 25.02 4.92
CA ILE A 125 22.37 25.29 5.32
C ILE A 125 23.25 24.15 4.82
N VAL A 126 24.10 24.41 3.83
CA VAL A 126 25.07 23.44 3.34
C VAL A 126 26.34 23.55 4.19
N VAL A 127 26.63 22.52 4.97
CA VAL A 127 27.86 22.43 5.77
C VAL A 127 28.94 21.74 4.92
N PRO A 128 30.07 22.41 4.61
CA PRO A 128 31.15 21.79 3.86
C PRO A 128 31.81 20.67 4.67
N LEU A 129 32.27 19.64 3.97
CA LEU A 129 33.07 18.57 4.58
C LEU A 129 34.44 19.14 4.99
N GLY A 130 34.83 18.91 6.24
CA GLY A 130 36.18 19.20 6.71
C GLY A 130 37.22 18.29 6.04
N GLU A 131 38.49 18.71 6.04
CA GLU A 131 39.58 18.02 5.33
C GLU A 131 39.68 16.52 5.63
N ALA A 132 39.53 16.12 6.90
CA ALA A 132 39.58 14.73 7.31
C ALA A 132 38.46 13.89 6.67
N LEU A 133 37.22 14.39 6.67
CA LEU A 133 36.07 13.69 6.09
C LEU A 133 36.15 13.64 4.57
N SER A 134 36.65 14.71 3.94
CA SER A 134 36.94 14.75 2.50
C SER A 134 37.98 13.70 2.13
N ALA A 135 39.05 13.53 2.92
CA ALA A 135 40.06 12.49 2.67
C ALA A 135 39.48 11.07 2.75
N TYR A 136 38.63 10.79 3.74
CA TYR A 136 37.93 9.50 3.83
C TYR A 136 36.94 9.30 2.67
N GLN A 137 36.22 10.34 2.28
CA GLN A 137 35.30 10.28 1.13
C GLN A 137 36.05 9.97 -0.16
N THR A 138 37.17 10.63 -0.43
CA THR A 138 38.00 10.36 -1.62
C THR A 138 38.51 8.92 -1.61
N ARG A 139 39.00 8.42 -0.46
CA ARG A 139 39.48 7.04 -0.34
C ARG A 139 38.36 6.02 -0.53
N TYR A 140 37.16 6.31 -0.01
CA TYR A 140 35.98 5.46 -0.17
C TYR A 140 35.53 5.39 -1.63
N ILE A 141 35.46 6.52 -2.32
CA ILE A 141 35.12 6.59 -3.75
C ILE A 141 36.13 5.79 -4.58
N GLN A 142 37.43 5.90 -4.31
CA GLN A 142 38.45 5.13 -5.01
C GLN A 142 38.26 3.61 -4.86
N VAL A 143 37.87 3.12 -3.68
CA VAL A 143 37.58 1.70 -3.49
C VAL A 143 36.32 1.27 -4.25
N CYS A 144 35.27 2.10 -4.25
CA CYS A 144 34.01 1.77 -4.92
C CYS A 144 34.07 1.80 -6.46
N PHE A 145 35.01 2.53 -7.07
CA PHE A 145 35.16 2.60 -8.54
C PHE A 145 36.22 1.65 -9.10
N ILE A 146 36.95 0.92 -8.25
CA ILE A 146 37.95 -0.08 -8.66
C ILE A 146 37.38 -1.52 -8.56
N ALA A 147 36.18 -1.70 -7.99
CA ALA A 147 35.43 -2.97 -7.97
C ALA A 147 34.35 -2.98 -9.05
#